data_AF-A0A414SRE2-F1
#
_entry.id   AF-A0A414SRE2-F1
#
_cell.length_a   1.000
_cell.length_b   1.000
_cell.length_c   1.000
_cell.angle_alpha   90.00
_cell.angle_beta   90.00
_cell.angle_gamma   90.00
#
_symmetry.space_group_name_H-M   'P 1'
#
loop_
_entity.id
_entity.type
_entity.pdbx_description
1 polymer ?
#
loop_
_entity_poly.entity_id
_entity_poly.type
_entity_poly.pdbx_seq_one_letter_code
_entity_poly.pdbx_strand_id
1 'polypeptide(L)' 'MKKGTQVSEKIPAANRQYKDTVFRMLFSEKENLLSLYNAVTGNAYQNADDLKIVTLENAIYMGMKNDLAFMLET' A
#
# COMPACT_ATOMS: atom_id res chain seq x y z
N MET A 1 -42.08 -5.89 -26.21
CA MET A 1 -41.60 -4.96 -25.16
C MET A 1 -40.27 -5.49 -24.65
N LYS A 2 -39.14 -4.81 -24.91
CA LYS A 2 -37.80 -5.25 -24.49
C LYS A 2 -37.59 -4.83 -23.02
N LYS A 3 -37.43 -5.77 -22.10
CA LYS A 3 -37.04 -5.47 -20.70
C LYS A 3 -35.58 -5.02 -20.71
N GLY A 4 -35.33 -3.76 -20.43
CA GLY A 4 -33.98 -3.23 -20.21
C GLY A 4 -33.42 -3.79 -18.90
N THR A 5 -32.26 -4.43 -18.98
CA THR A 5 -31.51 -4.90 -17.82
C THR A 5 -31.03 -3.69 -17.03
N GLN A 6 -31.61 -3.44 -15.85
CA GLN A 6 -31.09 -2.44 -14.93
C GLN A 6 -29.82 -2.99 -14.28
N VAL A 7 -28.68 -2.44 -14.68
CA VAL A 7 -27.39 -2.71 -14.03
C VAL A 7 -27.37 -1.88 -12.75
N SER A 8 -27.63 -2.53 -11.61
CA SER A 8 -27.39 -1.94 -10.31
C SER A 8 -25.89 -1.75 -10.15
N GLU A 9 -25.43 -0.49 -10.10
CA GLU A 9 -24.07 -0.15 -9.71
C GLU A 9 -23.85 -0.63 -8.27
N LYS A 10 -23.20 -1.79 -8.13
CA LYS A 10 -22.76 -2.26 -6.83
C LYS A 10 -21.59 -1.38 -6.40
N ILE A 11 -21.83 -0.51 -5.41
CA ILE A 11 -20.76 0.20 -4.72
C ILE A 11 -19.81 -0.87 -4.17
N PRO A 12 -18.51 -0.86 -4.54
CA PRO A 12 -17.57 -1.85 -4.05
C PRO A 12 -17.50 -1.76 -2.51
N ALA A 13 -17.90 -2.83 -1.83
CA ALA A 13 -17.74 -2.94 -0.39
C ALA A 13 -16.26 -3.21 -0.09
N ALA A 14 -15.61 -2.34 0.67
CA ALA A 14 -14.21 -2.51 1.03
C ALA A 14 -14.03 -3.79 1.86
N ASN A 15 -13.28 -4.77 1.33
CA ASN A 15 -12.98 -6.00 2.04
C ASN A 15 -11.98 -5.69 3.18
N ARG A 16 -12.49 -5.63 4.42
CA ARG A 16 -11.71 -5.27 5.61
C ARG A 16 -10.58 -6.26 5.92
N GLN A 17 -10.62 -7.49 5.40
CA GLN A 17 -9.57 -8.48 5.62
C GLN A 17 -8.29 -8.26 4.80
N TYR A 18 -8.32 -7.45 3.72
CA TYR A 18 -7.22 -7.38 2.75
C TYR A 18 -6.67 -5.97 2.48
N LYS A 19 -7.07 -4.96 3.27
CA LYS A 19 -6.65 -3.57 3.03
C LYS A 19 -5.13 -3.40 3.08
N ASP A 20 -4.51 -4.03 4.07
CA ASP A 20 -3.05 -4.04 4.21
C ASP A 20 -2.37 -4.74 3.02
N THR A 21 -3.01 -5.75 2.41
CA THR A 21 -2.44 -6.46 1.26
C THR A 21 -2.31 -5.55 0.03
N VAL A 22 -3.36 -4.79 -0.31
CA VAL A 22 -3.29 -3.89 -1.47
C VAL A 22 -2.31 -2.73 -1.21
N PHE A 23 -2.30 -2.19 0.00
CA PHE A 23 -1.36 -1.15 0.38
C PHE A 23 0.10 -1.63 0.25
N ARG A 24 0.41 -2.81 0.82
CA ARG A 24 1.73 -3.43 0.70
C ARG A 24 2.09 -3.76 -0.75
N MET A 25 1.14 -4.17 -1.58
CA MET A 25 1.38 -4.42 -3.01
C MET A 25 1.71 -3.13 -3.79
N LEU A 26 1.05 -2.02 -3.48
CA LEU A 26 1.30 -0.75 -4.18
C LEU A 26 2.63 -0.12 -3.78
N PHE A 27 2.99 -0.24 -2.50
CA PHE A 27 4.16 0.40 -1.91
C PHE A 27 5.34 -0.54 -1.67
N SER A 28 5.32 -1.77 -2.24
CA SER A 28 6.47 -2.68 -2.21
C SER A 28 7.65 -2.16 -3.04
N GLU A 29 7.38 -1.36 -4.06
CA GLU A 29 8.39 -0.74 -4.91
C GLU A 29 8.92 0.55 -4.28
N LYS A 30 10.25 0.74 -4.31
CA LYS A 30 10.92 1.86 -3.63
C LYS A 30 10.46 3.22 -4.16
N GLU A 31 10.20 3.35 -5.46
CA GLU A 31 9.77 4.59 -6.10
C GLU A 31 8.37 5.00 -5.61
N ASN A 32 7.46 4.04 -5.52
CA ASN A 32 6.11 4.28 -5.02
C ASN A 32 6.15 4.63 -3.53
N LEU A 33 7.02 3.97 -2.77
CA LEU A 33 7.24 4.24 -1.36
C LEU A 33 7.83 5.64 -1.13
N LEU A 34 8.78 6.07 -1.96
CA LEU A 34 9.36 7.40 -1.94
C LEU A 34 8.31 8.47 -2.25
N SER A 35 7.45 8.21 -3.25
CA SER A 35 6.33 9.09 -3.58
C SER A 35 5.38 9.28 -2.39
N LEU A 36 5.02 8.18 -1.71
CA LEU A 36 4.20 8.23 -0.50
C LEU A 36 4.88 9.02 0.62
N TYR A 37 6.16 8.73 0.88
CA TYR A 37 6.92 9.42 1.92
C TYR A 37 7.01 10.93 1.67
N ASN A 38 7.33 11.33 0.44
CA ASN A 38 7.34 12.73 0.03
C ASN A 38 5.96 13.39 0.20
N ALA A 39 4.89 12.72 -0.23
CA ALA A 39 3.53 13.24 -0.10
C ALA A 39 3.09 13.44 1.36
N VAL A 40 3.50 12.54 2.26
CA VAL A 40 3.16 12.63 3.69
C VAL A 40 4.01 13.66 4.44
N THR A 41 5.30 13.77 4.10
CA THR A 41 6.24 14.63 4.83
C THR A 41 6.43 16.02 4.22
N GLY A 42 5.96 16.25 3.00
CA GLY A 42 6.19 17.49 2.25
C GLY A 42 7.60 17.63 1.68
N ASN A 43 8.40 16.56 1.74
CA ASN A 43 9.75 16.52 1.18
C ASN A 43 9.74 16.19 -0.33
N ALA A 44 10.90 16.32 -0.97
CA ALA A 44 11.07 16.12 -2.41
C ALA A 44 12.29 15.25 -2.74
N TYR A 45 12.51 14.17 -1.99
CA TYR A 45 13.57 13.20 -2.27
C TYR A 45 13.38 12.58 -3.65
N GLN A 46 14.48 12.42 -4.40
CA GLN A 46 14.46 11.91 -5.79
C GLN A 46 15.11 10.54 -5.94
N ASN A 47 15.97 10.14 -4.99
CA ASN A 47 16.68 8.89 -5.07
C ASN A 47 15.97 7.80 -4.26
N ALA A 48 15.33 6.87 -4.96
CA ALA A 48 14.67 5.74 -4.32
C ALA A 48 15.67 4.75 -3.72
N ASP A 49 16.93 4.73 -4.17
CA ASP A 49 17.94 3.81 -3.65
C ASP A 49 18.33 4.10 -2.20
N ASP A 50 18.13 5.33 -1.73
CA ASP A 50 18.32 5.75 -0.34
C ASP A 50 17.32 5.06 0.61
N LEU A 51 16.24 4.50 0.07
CA LEU A 51 15.28 3.71 0.82
C LEU A 51 15.75 2.26 0.98
N LYS A 52 15.78 1.82 2.23
CA LYS A 52 15.96 0.42 2.61
C LYS A 52 14.68 -0.10 3.24
N ILE A 53 13.95 -0.94 2.50
CA ILE A 53 12.79 -1.65 3.03
C ILE A 53 13.30 -2.68 4.05
N VAL A 54 12.87 -2.53 5.31
CA VAL A 54 13.25 -3.39 6.45
C VAL A 54 12.04 -4.14 7.02
N THR A 55 10.99 -4.23 6.22
CA THR A 55 9.79 -4.98 6.56
C THR A 55 10.18 -6.43 6.84
N LEU A 56 9.99 -6.89 8.08
CA LEU A 56 10.28 -8.27 8.44
C LEU A 56 9.31 -9.20 7.69
N GLU A 57 9.82 -10.11 6.86
CA GLU A 57 8.96 -11.07 6.14
C GLU A 57 8.35 -12.12 7.10
N ASN A 58 8.93 -12.33 8.29
CA ASN A 58 8.55 -13.37 9.24
C ASN A 58 8.53 -12.90 10.71
N ALA A 59 7.99 -11.71 11.03
CA ALA A 59 7.72 -11.42 12.45
C ALA A 59 6.42 -12.11 12.87
N ILE A 60 6.55 -13.32 13.42
CA ILE A 60 5.52 -13.89 14.27
C ILE A 60 5.50 -13.04 15.55
N TYR A 61 4.82 -11.90 15.52
CA TYR A 61 4.43 -11.20 16.74
C TYR A 61 2.91 -11.08 16.73
N MET A 62 2.27 -11.97 17.47
CA MET A 62 0.83 -11.96 17.77
C MET A 62 -0.13 -11.93 16.56
N GLY A 63 0.13 -12.73 15.53
CA GLY A 63 -0.89 -13.09 14.53
C GLY A 63 -1.24 -12.03 13.47
N MET A 64 -0.45 -10.96 13.35
CA MET A 64 -0.58 -9.96 12.29
C MET A 64 0.58 -10.07 11.30
N LYS A 65 0.28 -10.01 9.99
CA LYS A 65 1.31 -9.74 8.97
C LYS A 65 1.86 -8.34 9.26
N ASN A 66 3.18 -8.15 9.16
CA ASN A 66 3.80 -6.85 9.46
C ASN A 66 3.21 -5.73 8.60
N ASP A 67 3.27 -4.51 9.12
CA ASP A 67 3.11 -3.29 8.34
C ASP A 67 4.32 -3.05 7.43
N LEU A 68 4.24 -2.11 6.50
CA LEU A 68 5.37 -1.71 5.68
C LEU A 68 6.34 -0.83 6.49
N ALA A 69 7.59 -1.26 6.60
CA ALA A 69 8.66 -0.56 7.29
C ALA A 69 9.86 -0.32 6.36
N PHE A 70 10.43 0.88 6.44
CA PHE A 70 11.62 1.28 5.69
C PHE A 70 12.47 2.26 6.49
N MET A 71 13.74 2.37 6.12
CA MET A 71 14.66 3.41 6.57
C MET A 71 15.06 4.25 5.36
N LEU A 72 15.24 5.55 5.57
CA LEU A 72 15.82 6.47 4.60
C LEU A 72 17.19 6.88 5.13
N GLU A 73 18.25 6.50 4.43
CA GLU A 73 19.61 6.93 4.75
C GLU A 73 19.94 8.16 3.89
N THR A 74 19.73 9.35 4.44
CA THR A 74 20.14 10.65 3.88
C THR A 74 21.55 11.05 4.24
#